data_AF-A0A850M0R2-F1
#
_entry.id   AF-A0A850M0R2-F1
#
_cell.length_a   1.000
_cell.length_b   1.000
_cell.length_c   1.000
_cell.angle_alpha   90.00
_cell.angle_beta   90.00
_cell.angle_gamma   90.00
#
_symmetry.space_group_name_H-M   'P 1'
#
loop_
_entity.id
_entity.type
_entity.pdbx_description
1 polymer ?
#
loop_
_entity_poly.entity_id
_entity_poly.type
_entity_poly.pdbx_seq_one_letter_code
_entity_poly.pdbx_strand_id
1 'polypeptide(L)'
;MVRLKRKLVSKIKKLRAERGITQEQLAQAVDVTRQTISYLEKGEYNPSLKIAHDIAKFFEKSIDEIFNYEPILKIKREEFNLSQEQLAMLIGISTDDLQKLENEEYDNPPEFITKIAKQLNCEVEDLVE
;
A
#
# COMPACT_ATOMS: atom_id res chain seq x y z
N MET A 1 9.77 -0.87 -20.56
CA MET A 1 8.48 -0.76 -19.85
C MET A 1 8.83 -0.65 -18.38
N VAL A 2 8.62 0.51 -17.77
CA VAL A 2 8.92 0.72 -16.34
C VAL A 2 7.62 0.52 -15.59
N ARG A 3 7.62 -0.35 -14.58
CA ARG A 3 6.45 -0.62 -13.73
C ARG A 3 6.64 0.03 -12.38
N LEU A 4 5.59 0.64 -11.85
CA LEU A 4 5.63 1.13 -10.48
C LEU A 4 5.62 -0.06 -9.52
N LYS A 5 6.47 0.01 -8.51
CA LYS A 5 6.44 -0.95 -7.41
C LYS A 5 5.12 -0.81 -6.67
N ARG A 6 4.60 -1.95 -6.22
CA ARG A 6 3.42 -2.03 -5.36
C ARG A 6 3.81 -2.59 -4.01
N LYS A 7 3.14 -2.10 -2.97
CA LYS A 7 3.30 -2.59 -1.61
C LYS A 7 1.97 -3.16 -1.12
N LEU A 8 2.06 -4.26 -0.39
CA LEU A 8 0.92 -4.81 0.32
C LEU A 8 0.49 -3.82 1.41
N VAL A 9 -0.76 -3.38 1.35
CA VAL A 9 -1.42 -2.56 2.35
C VAL A 9 -2.44 -3.43 3.07
N SER A 10 -2.43 -3.38 4.39
CA SER A 10 -3.28 -4.20 5.26
C SER A 10 -4.22 -3.33 6.09
N LYS A 11 -5.51 -3.67 6.09
CA LYS A 11 -6.51 -3.05 6.95
C LYS A 11 -6.63 -3.72 8.32
N ILE A 12 -5.79 -4.71 8.64
CA ILE A 12 -5.83 -5.44 9.92
C ILE A 12 -5.84 -4.46 11.09
N LYS A 13 -4.93 -3.48 11.13
CA LYS A 13 -4.84 -2.52 12.24
C LYS A 13 -6.16 -1.78 12.47
N LYS A 14 -6.82 -1.37 11.39
CA LYS A 14 -8.12 -0.67 11.41
C LYS A 14 -9.23 -1.59 11.92
N LEU A 15 -9.39 -2.76 11.31
CA LEU A 15 -10.41 -3.76 11.70
C LEU A 15 -10.25 -4.22 13.15
N ARG A 16 -9.00 -4.31 13.60
CA ARG A 16 -8.64 -4.68 14.96
C ARG A 16 -9.05 -3.61 15.97
N ALA A 17 -8.84 -2.33 15.63
CA ALA A 17 -9.29 -1.20 16.43
C ALA A 17 -10.82 -1.10 16.49
N GLU A 18 -11.52 -1.34 15.38
CA GLU A 18 -12.99 -1.38 15.31
C GLU A 18 -13.57 -2.45 16.25
N ARG A 19 -12.89 -3.59 16.38
CA ARG A 19 -13.27 -4.68 17.31
C ARG A 19 -12.70 -4.55 18.71
N GLY A 20 -11.89 -3.53 18.98
CA GLY A 20 -11.28 -3.30 20.30
C GLY A 20 -10.30 -4.38 20.77
N ILE A 21 -9.66 -5.13 19.85
CA ILE A 21 -8.75 -6.22 20.20
C ILE A 21 -7.27 -5.84 19.99
N THR A 22 -6.38 -6.57 20.65
CA THR A 22 -4.91 -6.41 20.55
C THR A 22 -4.31 -7.31 19.48
N GLN A 23 -3.09 -7.00 19.04
CA GLN A 23 -2.36 -7.86 18.07
C GLN A 23 -2.20 -9.28 18.60
N GLU A 24 -1.97 -9.43 19.91
CA GLU A 24 -1.84 -10.72 20.59
C GLU A 24 -3.14 -11.54 20.50
N GLN A 25 -4.28 -10.90 20.75
CA GLN A 25 -5.59 -11.57 20.66
C GLN A 25 -5.90 -12.04 19.23
N LEU A 26 -5.59 -11.22 18.23
CA LEU A 26 -5.74 -11.64 16.83
C LEU A 26 -4.79 -12.79 16.50
N ALA A 27 -3.54 -12.72 16.94
CA ALA A 27 -2.53 -13.74 16.68
C ALA A 27 -2.95 -15.11 17.23
N GLN A 28 -3.47 -15.14 18.46
CA GLN A 28 -4.01 -16.34 19.08
C GLN A 28 -5.24 -16.89 18.32
N ALA A 29 -6.11 -16.01 17.84
CA ALA A 29 -7.32 -16.42 17.11
C ALA A 29 -7.04 -17.05 15.73
N VAL A 30 -5.93 -16.66 15.08
CA VAL A 30 -5.55 -17.16 13.74
C VAL A 30 -4.30 -18.05 13.75
N ASP A 31 -3.89 -18.52 14.93
CA ASP A 31 -2.78 -19.44 15.13
C ASP A 31 -1.45 -18.98 14.51
N VAL A 32 -1.05 -17.74 14.83
CA VAL A 32 0.24 -17.15 14.42
C VAL A 32 0.89 -16.40 15.58
N THR A 33 2.12 -15.94 15.39
CA THR A 33 2.78 -15.09 16.39
C THR A 33 2.28 -13.65 16.33
N ARG A 34 2.34 -12.92 17.45
CA ARG A 34 2.09 -11.46 17.46
C ARG A 34 2.98 -10.70 16.48
N GLN A 35 4.22 -11.17 16.30
CA GLN A 35 5.17 -10.60 15.35
C GLN A 35 4.67 -10.75 13.91
N THR A 36 4.09 -11.90 13.55
CA THR A 36 3.42 -12.11 12.26
C THR A 36 2.32 -11.08 12.03
N ILE A 37 1.45 -10.86 13.02
CA ILE A 37 0.41 -9.82 12.93
C ILE A 37 1.01 -8.43 12.75
N SER A 38 2.08 -8.09 13.48
CA SER A 38 2.78 -6.82 13.34
C SER A 38 3.34 -6.61 11.92
N TYR A 39 3.99 -7.62 11.34
CA TYR A 39 4.49 -7.53 9.96
C TYR A 39 3.38 -7.42 8.92
N LEU A 40 2.29 -8.16 9.11
CA LEU A 40 1.11 -8.06 8.25
C LEU A 40 0.46 -6.68 8.32
N GLU A 41 0.35 -6.08 9.51
CA GLU A 41 -0.17 -4.71 9.67
C GLU A 41 0.69 -3.66 8.97
N LYS A 42 2.01 -3.88 8.87
CA LYS A 42 2.95 -2.97 8.19
C LYS A 42 3.11 -3.25 6.69
N GLY A 43 2.55 -4.35 6.20
CA GLY A 43 2.75 -4.79 4.82
C GLY A 43 4.18 -5.28 4.53
N GLU A 44 4.93 -5.66 5.57
CA GLU A 44 6.33 -6.14 5.47
C GLU A 44 6.39 -7.64 5.18
N TYR A 45 5.26 -8.34 5.26
CA TYR A 45 5.15 -9.78 5.03
C TYR A 45 3.93 -10.08 4.17
N ASN A 46 4.13 -10.86 3.10
CA ASN A 46 3.03 -11.36 2.29
C ASN A 46 2.43 -12.60 2.96
N PRO A 47 1.15 -12.58 3.39
CA PRO A 47 0.56 -13.73 4.05
C PRO A 47 0.51 -14.94 3.11
N SER A 48 0.70 -16.14 3.67
CA SER A 48 0.30 -17.35 2.96
C SER A 48 -1.22 -17.36 2.75
N LEU A 49 -1.70 -18.11 1.75
CA LEU A 49 -3.14 -18.23 1.50
C LEU A 49 -3.91 -18.68 2.76
N LYS A 50 -3.32 -19.57 3.56
CA LYS A 50 -3.89 -20.01 4.85
C LYS A 50 -4.08 -18.82 5.80
N ILE A 51 -3.01 -18.05 6.06
CA ILE A 51 -3.07 -16.90 6.99
C ILE A 51 -4.05 -15.84 6.48
N ALA A 52 -4.02 -15.52 5.19
CA ALA A 52 -4.95 -14.57 4.58
C ALA A 52 -6.41 -15.03 4.75
N HIS A 53 -6.69 -16.31 4.50
CA HIS A 53 -8.00 -16.91 4.67
C HIS A 53 -8.46 -16.93 6.15
N ASP A 54 -7.59 -17.29 7.08
CA ASP A 54 -7.92 -17.35 8.51
C ASP A 54 -8.22 -15.95 9.08
N ILE A 55 -7.46 -14.93 8.66
CA ILE A 55 -7.72 -13.53 9.00
C ILE A 55 -9.03 -13.04 8.35
N ALA A 56 -9.25 -13.35 7.09
CA ALA A 56 -10.49 -13.02 6.37
C ALA A 56 -11.73 -13.61 7.07
N LYS A 57 -11.65 -14.89 7.44
CA LYS A 57 -12.69 -15.58 8.22
C LYS A 57 -12.88 -14.94 9.59
N PHE A 58 -11.81 -14.63 10.31
CA PHE A 58 -11.90 -13.98 11.62
C PHE A 58 -12.65 -12.65 11.52
N PHE A 59 -12.36 -11.82 10.52
CA PHE A 59 -12.99 -10.52 10.33
C PHE A 59 -14.33 -10.55 9.59
N GLU A 60 -14.78 -11.72 9.13
CA GLU A 60 -15.98 -11.90 8.29
C GLU A 60 -15.94 -11.02 7.04
N LYS A 61 -14.78 -11.01 6.38
CA LYS A 61 -14.49 -10.21 5.19
C LYS A 61 -13.83 -11.05 4.12
N SER A 62 -13.89 -10.58 2.88
CA SER A 62 -13.06 -11.13 1.81
C SER A 62 -11.58 -10.77 2.01
N ILE A 63 -10.68 -11.55 1.40
CA ILE A 63 -9.23 -11.27 1.43
C ILE A 63 -8.95 -9.89 0.84
N ASP A 64 -9.59 -9.55 -0.28
CA ASP A 64 -9.42 -8.27 -0.99
C ASP A 64 -9.91 -7.06 -0.17
N GLU A 65 -10.87 -7.24 0.73
CA GLU A 65 -11.27 -6.17 1.64
C GLU A 65 -10.18 -5.84 2.66
N ILE A 66 -9.35 -6.82 3.04
CA ILE A 66 -8.33 -6.70 4.10
C ILE A 66 -6.97 -6.35 3.53
N PHE A 67 -6.58 -7.00 2.45
CA PHE A 67 -5.26 -6.92 1.84
C PHE A 67 -5.38 -6.36 0.43
N ASN A 68 -4.65 -5.30 0.13
CA ASN A 68 -4.62 -4.69 -1.20
C ASN A 68 -3.19 -4.38 -1.60
N TYR A 69 -2.89 -4.45 -2.89
CA TYR A 69 -1.63 -3.95 -3.43
C TYR A 69 -1.81 -2.54 -3.95
N GLU A 70 -1.17 -1.59 -3.30
CA GLU A 70 -1.22 -0.18 -3.69
C GLU A 70 0.12 0.27 -4.30
N PRO A 71 0.10 1.16 -5.30
CA PRO A 71 1.31 1.76 -5.85
C PRO A 71 2.11 2.46 -4.75
N ILE A 72 3.44 2.25 -4.70
CA ILE A 72 4.30 2.93 -3.72
C ILE A 72 4.18 4.44 -3.87
N LEU A 73 4.04 4.95 -5.09
CA LEU A 73 3.81 6.37 -5.35
C LEU A 73 2.59 6.91 -4.58
N LYS A 74 1.46 6.20 -4.63
CA LYS A 74 0.24 6.60 -3.92
C LYS A 74 0.49 6.65 -2.41
N ILE A 75 1.13 5.61 -1.87
CA ILE A 75 1.46 5.52 -0.44
C ILE A 75 2.36 6.70 -0.04
N LYS A 76 3.42 6.96 -0.80
CA LYS A 76 4.34 8.08 -0.55
C LYS A 76 3.61 9.40 -0.63
N ARG A 77 2.79 9.62 -1.65
CA ARG A 77 1.99 10.86 -1.78
C ARG A 77 1.11 11.10 -0.55
N GLU A 78 0.44 10.07 -0.06
CA GLU A 78 -0.41 10.14 1.13
C GLU A 78 0.39 10.34 2.43
N GLU A 79 1.60 9.76 2.56
CA GLU A 79 2.52 10.02 3.67
C GLU A 79 2.89 11.52 3.79
N PHE A 80 2.95 12.23 2.66
CA PHE A 80 3.21 13.68 2.61
C PHE A 80 1.93 14.53 2.72
N ASN A 81 0.76 13.91 2.96
CA ASN A 81 -0.55 14.57 2.99
C ASN A 81 -0.86 15.36 1.69
N LEU A 82 -0.39 14.86 0.55
CA LEU A 82 -0.61 15.49 -0.76
C LEU A 82 -1.83 14.87 -1.47
N SER A 83 -2.70 15.73 -1.98
CA SER A 83 -3.71 15.31 -2.96
C SER A 83 -3.07 15.01 -4.31
N GLN A 84 -3.80 14.30 -5.19
CA GLN A 84 -3.33 14.06 -6.56
C GLN A 84 -3.14 15.39 -7.31
N GLU A 85 -4.04 16.36 -7.11
CA GLU A 85 -3.97 17.70 -7.70
C GLU A 85 -2.71 18.45 -7.25
N GLN A 86 -2.41 18.41 -5.95
CA GLN A 86 -1.23 19.08 -5.39
C GLN A 86 0.06 18.49 -5.95
N LEU A 87 0.17 17.16 -5.98
CA LEU A 87 1.37 16.51 -6.52
C LEU A 87 1.50 16.78 -8.03
N ALA A 88 0.41 16.67 -8.79
CA ALA A 88 0.39 16.94 -10.22
C ALA A 88 0.84 18.39 -10.53
N MET A 89 0.36 19.37 -9.77
CA MET A 89 0.76 20.78 -9.89
C MET A 89 2.25 20.99 -9.59
N LEU A 90 2.81 20.34 -8.56
CA LEU A 90 4.23 20.46 -8.20
C LEU A 90 5.18 19.92 -9.28
N ILE A 91 4.75 18.85 -9.95
CA ILE A 91 5.54 18.19 -10.98
C ILE A 91 5.38 18.90 -12.34
N GLY A 92 4.22 19.51 -12.57
CA GLY A 92 3.81 20.09 -13.85
C GLY A 92 3.16 19.08 -14.79
N ILE A 93 2.35 18.15 -14.26
CA ILE A 93 1.56 17.19 -15.04
C ILE A 93 0.07 17.37 -14.78
N SER A 94 -0.77 16.77 -15.63
CA SER A 94 -2.21 16.71 -15.36
C SER A 94 -2.50 15.67 -14.26
N THR A 95 -3.63 15.84 -13.59
CA THR A 95 -4.16 14.87 -12.61
C THR A 95 -4.44 13.52 -13.26
N ASP A 96 -4.95 13.53 -14.49
CA ASP A 96 -5.28 12.32 -15.25
C ASP A 96 -4.01 11.53 -15.60
N ASP A 97 -2.92 12.23 -15.93
CA ASP A 97 -1.62 11.57 -16.18
C ASP A 97 -1.05 10.97 -14.89
N LEU A 98 -1.18 11.66 -13.75
CA LEU A 98 -0.78 11.12 -12.45
C LEU A 98 -1.61 9.87 -12.10
N GLN A 99 -2.92 9.89 -12.38
CA GLN A 99 -3.81 8.77 -12.13
C GLN A 99 -3.48 7.56 -13.03
N LYS A 100 -3.24 7.78 -14.33
CA LYS A 100 -2.80 6.73 -15.26
C LYS A 100 -1.48 6.11 -14.83
N LEU A 101 -0.57 6.94 -14.32
CA LEU A 101 0.71 6.50 -13.80
C LEU A 101 0.52 5.64 -12.55
N GLU A 102 -0.34 6.03 -11.60
CA GLU A 102 -0.71 5.19 -10.44
C GLU A 102 -1.39 3.87 -10.85
N ASN A 103 -2.11 3.82 -11.99
CA ASN A 103 -2.89 2.64 -12.43
C ASN A 103 -2.21 1.75 -13.49
N GLU A 104 -0.92 1.96 -13.78
CA GLU A 104 -0.15 1.18 -14.78
C GLU A 104 -0.66 1.30 -16.23
N GLU A 105 -1.49 2.30 -16.56
CA GLU A 105 -1.95 2.59 -17.93
C GLU A 105 -0.94 3.47 -18.68
N TYR A 106 0.37 3.16 -18.57
CA TYR A 106 1.40 4.02 -19.15
C TYR A 106 2.63 3.26 -19.63
N ASP A 107 2.88 3.28 -20.94
CA ASP A 107 3.94 2.50 -21.60
C ASP A 107 5.36 3.07 -21.41
N ASN A 108 5.49 4.34 -21.05
CA ASN A 108 6.78 5.02 -20.94
C ASN A 108 6.74 6.03 -19.78
N PRO A 109 7.42 5.80 -18.65
CA PRO A 109 7.35 6.70 -17.52
C PRO A 109 7.71 8.12 -17.99
N PRO A 110 6.90 9.12 -17.67
CA PRO A 110 7.21 10.46 -18.10
C PRO A 110 8.52 10.91 -17.42
N GLU A 111 9.25 11.86 -18.04
CA GLU A 111 10.49 12.49 -17.51
C GLU A 111 10.39 12.99 -16.06
N PHE A 112 9.18 12.97 -15.53
CA PHE A 112 8.77 13.40 -14.22
C PHE A 112 8.99 12.38 -13.09
N ILE A 113 9.28 11.09 -13.32
CA ILE A 113 9.55 10.15 -12.21
C ILE A 113 10.70 10.65 -11.31
N THR A 114 11.76 11.20 -11.91
CA THR A 114 12.86 11.79 -11.16
C THR A 114 12.42 13.03 -10.36
N LYS A 115 11.48 13.82 -10.90
CA LYS A 115 10.91 14.97 -10.18
C LYS A 115 10.01 14.52 -9.02
N ILE A 116 9.21 13.47 -9.23
CA ILE A 116 8.37 12.83 -8.22
C ILE A 116 9.25 12.33 -7.07
N ALA A 117 10.29 11.54 -7.39
CA ALA A 117 11.21 10.98 -6.41
C ALA A 117 11.83 12.09 -5.54
N LYS A 118 12.34 13.15 -6.20
CA LYS A 118 12.88 14.33 -5.51
C LYS A 118 11.84 15.03 -4.62
N GLN A 119 10.61 15.19 -5.09
CA GLN A 119 9.54 15.89 -4.34
C GLN A 119 9.07 15.08 -3.11
N LEU A 120 9.07 13.76 -3.23
CA LEU A 120 8.68 12.82 -2.16
C LEU A 120 9.87 12.37 -1.32
N ASN A 121 11.04 13.00 -1.48
CA ASN A 121 12.27 12.69 -0.76
C ASN A 121 12.60 11.18 -0.75
N CYS A 122 12.52 10.55 -1.93
CA CYS A 122 12.84 9.14 -2.16
C CYS A 122 13.66 8.98 -3.44
N GLU A 123 14.26 7.80 -3.62
CA GLU A 123 15.01 7.48 -4.82
C GLU A 123 14.07 6.96 -5.91
N VAL A 124 14.47 7.11 -7.18
CA VAL A 124 13.68 6.57 -8.31
C VAL A 124 13.46 5.07 -8.16
N GLU A 125 14.50 4.36 -7.70
CA GLU A 125 14.49 2.93 -7.43
C GLU A 125 13.48 2.51 -6.35
N ASP A 126 13.02 3.43 -5.49
CA ASP A 126 11.95 3.13 -4.52
C ASP A 126 10.58 3.06 -5.20
N LEU A 127 10.40 3.76 -6.32
CA LEU A 127 9.12 3.92 -6.99
C LEU A 127 8.92 2.92 -8.13
N VAL A 128 10.00 2.48 -8.79
CA VAL A 128 9.95 1.63 -9.98
C VAL A 128 10.71 0.31 -9.83
N GLU A 129 10.27 -0.72 -10.57
CA GLU A 129 10.93 -2.03 -10.71
C GLU A 129 12.19 -1.99 -11.58
#